data_AF-A0A345ULG6-F1
#
_entry.id   AF-A0A345ULG6-F1
#
_cell.length_a   1.000
_cell.length_b   1.000
_cell.length_c   1.000
_cell.angle_alpha   90.00
_cell.angle_beta   90.00
_cell.angle_gamma   90.00
#
_symmetry.space_group_name_H-M   'P 1'
#
loop_
_entity.id
_entity.type
_entity.pdbx_description
1 polymer ?
#
loop_
_entity_poly.entity_id
_entity_poly.type
_entity_poly.pdbx_seq_one_letter_code
_entity_poly.pdbx_strand_id
1 'polypeptide(L)'
;MWYIFPQFKGLGFSETSKYYSIKDIDEAERYLNHPILGERLKLITKELLALNENNANKVFGSPDDLKLKSSMTLFSAIDTSEENIFQAVLNKFFNGQTDNKTLTLLKE
;
A
#
# COMPACT_ATOMS: atom_id res chain seq x y z
N MET A 1 5.66 -9.45 -1.59
CA MET A 1 5.24 -8.20 -0.93
C MET A 1 5.89 -6.94 -1.51
N TRP A 2 7.21 -6.76 -1.35
CA TRP A 2 7.90 -5.47 -1.57
C TRP A 2 7.69 -4.75 -2.91
N TYR A 3 7.59 -5.46 -4.02
CA TYR A 3 7.45 -4.87 -5.36
C TYR A 3 6.04 -4.97 -5.95
N ILE A 4 5.11 -5.61 -5.23
CA ILE A 4 3.68 -5.70 -5.60
C ILE A 4 2.88 -4.66 -4.81
N PHE A 5 3.15 -4.58 -3.51
CA PHE A 5 2.60 -3.60 -2.58
C PHE A 5 3.78 -2.84 -1.95
N PRO A 6 4.39 -1.91 -2.70
CA PRO A 6 5.53 -1.17 -2.20
C PRO A 6 5.09 -0.20 -1.08
N GLN A 7 6.00 0.05 -0.16
CA GLN A 7 5.79 0.92 0.99
C GLN A 7 6.81 2.05 0.98
N PHE A 8 6.54 3.12 1.72
CA PHE A 8 7.44 4.27 1.80
C PHE A 8 8.79 3.93 2.45
N LYS A 9 9.84 4.62 2.03
CA LYS A 9 11.21 4.48 2.55
C LYS A 9 11.22 4.78 4.06
N GLY A 10 12.02 4.00 4.81
CA GLY A 10 12.14 4.16 6.27
C GLY A 10 11.21 3.25 7.10
N LEU A 11 10.32 2.49 6.44
CA LEU A 11 9.44 1.52 7.10
C LEU A 11 10.08 0.14 7.29
N GLY A 12 10.87 -0.32 6.31
CA GLY A 12 11.49 -1.65 6.34
C GLY A 12 13.00 -1.60 6.55
N PHE A 13 13.52 -2.57 7.32
CA PHE A 13 14.93 -2.63 7.68
C PHE A 13 15.76 -3.58 6.82
N SER A 14 15.14 -4.57 6.17
CA SER A 14 15.86 -5.49 5.28
C SER A 14 16.31 -4.79 4.00
N GLU A 15 17.44 -5.25 3.44
CA GLU A 15 17.96 -4.72 2.18
C GLU A 15 16.92 -4.79 1.05
N THR A 16 16.16 -5.88 0.96
CA THR A 16 15.05 -6.01 0.01
C THR A 16 13.96 -4.95 0.24
N SER A 17 13.65 -4.62 1.49
CA SER A 17 12.66 -3.57 1.79
C SER A 17 13.16 -2.19 1.42
N LYS A 18 14.45 -1.91 1.60
CA LYS A 18 15.07 -0.63 1.21
C LYS A 18 15.18 -0.51 -0.31
N TYR A 19 15.51 -1.60 -0.99
CA TYR A 19 15.69 -1.61 -2.45
C TYR A 19 14.40 -1.29 -3.20
N TYR A 20 13.27 -1.87 -2.76
CA TYR A 20 11.96 -1.69 -3.41
C TYR A 20 11.06 -0.62 -2.78
N SER A 21 11.54 0.13 -1.78
CA SER A 21 10.72 1.18 -1.16
C SER A 21 10.53 2.37 -2.09
N ILE A 22 9.36 3.00 -2.01
CA ILE A 22 9.08 4.30 -2.62
C ILE A 22 9.84 5.38 -1.84
N LYS A 23 10.66 6.18 -2.51
CA LYS A 23 11.59 7.13 -1.89
C LYS A 23 10.92 8.41 -1.43
N ASP A 24 9.95 8.89 -2.20
CA ASP A 24 9.29 10.18 -2.05
C ASP A 24 7.89 10.16 -2.69
N ILE A 25 7.13 11.25 -2.47
CA ILE A 25 5.76 11.39 -3.00
C ILE A 25 5.78 11.40 -4.53
N ASP A 26 6.74 12.07 -5.17
CA ASP A 26 6.86 12.11 -6.62
C ASP A 26 7.01 10.70 -7.22
N GLU A 27 7.81 9.83 -6.59
CA GLU A 27 7.93 8.43 -7.00
C GLU A 27 6.63 7.65 -6.78
N ALA A 28 5.91 7.91 -5.69
CA ALA A 28 4.62 7.29 -5.42
C ALA A 28 3.59 7.65 -6.52
N GLU A 29 3.50 8.93 -6.88
CA GLU A 29 2.61 9.42 -7.93
C GLU A 29 3.00 8.88 -9.30
N ARG A 30 4.30 8.87 -9.63
CA ARG A 30 4.80 8.24 -10.87
C ARG A 30 4.50 6.74 -10.90
N TYR A 31 4.64 6.04 -9.79
CA TYR A 31 4.33 4.61 -9.70
C TYR A 31 2.84 4.36 -9.97
N LEU A 32 1.97 5.13 -9.33
CA LEU A 32 0.51 5.00 -9.47
C LEU A 32 0.02 5.37 -10.88
N ASN A 33 0.65 6.36 -11.52
CA ASN A 33 0.32 6.79 -12.88
C ASN A 33 1.05 6.01 -13.98
N HIS A 34 1.98 5.11 -13.63
CA HIS A 34 2.69 4.33 -14.63
C HIS A 34 1.74 3.34 -15.33
N PRO A 35 1.75 3.25 -16.68
CA PRO A 35 0.79 2.43 -17.46
C PRO A 35 0.87 0.92 -17.26
N ILE A 36 1.77 0.44 -16.38
CA ILE A 36 1.99 -0.99 -16.12
C ILE A 36 1.98 -1.21 -14.61
N LEU A 37 2.81 -0.47 -13.86
CA LEU A 37 2.91 -0.63 -12.41
C LEU A 37 1.63 -0.18 -11.71
N GLY A 38 1.12 1.00 -12.05
CA GLY A 38 -0.13 1.53 -11.52
C GLY A 38 -1.32 0.62 -11.84
N GLU A 39 -1.45 0.19 -13.10
CA GLU A 39 -2.51 -0.74 -13.51
C GLU A 39 -2.44 -2.08 -12.79
N ARG A 40 -1.24 -2.66 -12.63
CA ARG A 40 -1.06 -3.90 -11.86
C ARG A 40 -1.42 -3.73 -10.39
N LEU A 41 -1.00 -2.61 -9.78
CA LEU A 41 -1.31 -2.30 -8.39
C LEU A 41 -2.83 -2.14 -8.20
N LYS A 42 -3.52 -1.43 -9.10
CA LYS A 42 -4.97 -1.26 -9.05
C LYS A 42 -5.69 -2.61 -9.23
N LEU A 43 -5.25 -3.42 -10.19
CA LEU A 43 -5.83 -4.73 -10.45
C LEU A 43 -5.72 -5.65 -9.23
N ILE A 44 -4.53 -5.80 -8.65
CA ILE A 44 -4.36 -6.68 -7.48
C ILE A 44 -5.08 -6.15 -6.23
N THR A 45 -5.19 -4.82 -6.09
CA THR A 45 -5.97 -4.18 -5.02
C THR A 45 -7.46 -4.52 -5.16
N LYS A 46 -8.01 -4.52 -6.39
CA LYS A 46 -9.40 -4.94 -6.65
C LYS A 46 -9.61 -6.42 -6.37
N GLU A 47 -8.65 -7.30 -6.70
CA GLU A 47 -8.73 -8.72 -6.35
C GLU A 47 -8.77 -8.94 -4.82
N LEU A 48 -8.01 -8.16 -4.04
CA LEU A 48 -8.10 -8.21 -2.58
C LEU A 48 -9.48 -7.79 -2.05
N LEU A 49 -10.10 -6.78 -2.67
CA LEU A 49 -11.46 -6.36 -2.32
C LEU A 49 -12.50 -7.43 -2.64
N ALA A 50 -12.28 -8.27 -3.65
CA ALA A 50 -13.18 -9.36 -4.02
C ALA A 50 -13.11 -10.60 -3.10
N LEU A 51 -12.08 -10.74 -2.26
CA LEU A 51 -11.96 -11.89 -1.36
C LEU A 51 -13.12 -11.98 -0.35
N ASN A 52 -13.61 -13.19 -0.07
CA ASN A 52 -14.52 -13.44 1.05
C ASN A 52 -13.75 -13.66 2.37
N GLU A 53 -12.84 -12.75 2.68
CA GLU A 53 -12.03 -12.72 3.92
C GLU A 53 -11.66 -11.27 4.19
N ASN A 54 -11.72 -10.87 5.46
CA ASN A 54 -11.48 -9.50 5.93
C ASN A 54 -10.30 -9.41 6.92
N ASN A 55 -9.62 -10.52 7.19
CA ASN A 55 -8.45 -10.56 8.04
C ASN A 55 -7.17 -10.61 7.19
N ALA A 56 -6.43 -9.48 7.13
CA ALA A 56 -5.19 -9.40 6.36
C ALA A 56 -4.14 -10.42 6.84
N ASN A 57 -4.08 -10.71 8.14
CA ASN A 57 -3.14 -11.68 8.68
C ASN A 57 -3.43 -13.11 8.20
N LYS A 58 -4.69 -13.47 7.94
CA LYS A 58 -5.00 -14.78 7.34
C LYS A 58 -4.60 -14.88 5.87
N VAL A 59 -4.65 -13.76 5.13
CA VAL A 59 -4.31 -13.74 3.70
C VAL A 59 -2.79 -13.67 3.50
N PHE A 60 -2.11 -12.83 4.28
CA PHE A 60 -0.71 -12.47 4.08
C PHE A 60 0.24 -13.01 5.14
N GLY A 61 -0.25 -13.36 6.32
CA GLY A 61 0.58 -13.62 7.49
C GLY A 61 1.31 -12.37 7.99
N SER A 62 2.02 -12.53 9.09
CA SER A 62 2.91 -11.50 9.62
C SER A 62 4.34 -11.71 9.10
N PRO A 63 5.08 -10.65 8.70
CA PRO A 63 4.74 -9.22 8.81
C PRO A 63 4.15 -8.60 7.53
N ASP A 64 3.68 -9.40 6.57
CA ASP A 64 3.20 -8.90 5.28
C ASP A 64 1.83 -8.20 5.38
N ASP A 65 1.01 -8.55 6.37
CA ASP A 65 -0.19 -7.82 6.75
C ASP A 65 0.08 -6.34 7.07
N LEU A 66 1.13 -6.05 7.85
CA LEU A 66 1.54 -4.68 8.16
C LEU A 66 2.08 -3.95 6.93
N LYS A 67 2.83 -4.65 6.06
CA LYS A 67 3.31 -4.08 4.79
C LYS A 67 2.15 -3.69 3.87
N LEU A 68 1.07 -4.47 3.88
CA LEU A 68 -0.13 -4.16 3.12
C LEU A 68 -0.73 -2.87 3.67
N LYS A 69 -0.90 -2.78 5.00
CA LYS A 69 -1.42 -1.58 5.65
C LYS A 69 -0.61 -0.33 5.29
N SER A 70 0.73 -0.41 5.33
CA SER A 70 1.61 0.69 4.93
C SER A 70 1.48 1.06 3.45
N SER A 71 1.44 0.07 2.55
CA SER A 71 1.26 0.30 1.11
C SER A 71 -0.08 0.95 0.79
N MET A 72 -1.18 0.43 1.34
CA MET A 72 -2.51 0.99 1.13
C MET A 72 -2.63 2.40 1.73
N THR A 73 -1.99 2.66 2.88
CA THR A 73 -1.94 4.01 3.46
C THR A 73 -1.22 4.99 2.54
N LEU A 74 -0.08 4.60 1.97
CA LEU A 74 0.69 5.42 1.03
C LEU A 74 -0.17 5.80 -0.18
N PHE A 75 -0.69 4.82 -0.91
CA PHE A 75 -1.43 5.08 -2.14
C PHE A 75 -2.80 5.72 -1.87
N SER A 76 -3.45 5.38 -0.75
CA SER A 76 -4.67 6.07 -0.34
C SER A 76 -4.46 7.55 -0.07
N ALA A 77 -3.29 7.97 0.41
CA ALA A 77 -3.00 9.37 0.73
C ALA A 77 -2.75 10.24 -0.52
N ILE A 78 -2.34 9.62 -1.64
CA ILE A 78 -1.98 10.34 -2.87
C ILE A 78 -2.97 10.14 -4.02
N ASP A 79 -3.82 9.12 -3.97
CA ASP A 79 -4.81 8.86 -5.00
C ASP A 79 -5.97 9.86 -4.89
N THR A 80 -6.12 10.69 -5.93
CA THR A 80 -7.14 11.74 -6.04
C THR A 80 -8.41 11.28 -6.78
N SER A 81 -8.50 10.00 -7.13
CA SER A 81 -9.70 9.44 -7.74
C SER A 81 -10.90 9.45 -6.79
N GLU A 82 -12.10 9.62 -7.34
CA GLU A 82 -13.35 9.57 -6.57
C GLU A 82 -13.55 8.19 -5.89
N GLU A 83 -13.10 7.13 -6.56
CA GLU A 83 -13.13 5.75 -6.06
C GLU A 83 -11.75 5.31 -5.57
N ASN A 84 -11.37 5.75 -4.36
CA ASN A 84 -10.11 5.37 -3.74
C ASN A 84 -10.15 3.91 -3.23
N ILE A 85 -9.78 2.98 -4.11
CA ILE A 85 -9.75 1.54 -3.83
C ILE A 85 -8.76 1.16 -2.71
N PHE A 86 -7.73 1.97 -2.47
CA PHE A 86 -6.76 1.73 -1.41
C PHE A 86 -7.38 1.98 -0.02
N GLN A 87 -8.15 3.06 0.11
CA GLN A 87 -8.96 3.32 1.31
C GLN A 87 -10.00 2.22 1.52
N ALA A 88 -10.60 1.68 0.46
CA ALA A 88 -11.52 0.55 0.57
C ALA A 88 -10.85 -0.69 1.16
N VAL A 89 -9.59 -0.98 0.79
CA VAL A 89 -8.81 -2.08 1.41
C VAL A 89 -8.53 -1.78 2.88
N LEU A 90 -8.17 -0.55 3.23
CA LEU A 90 -8.01 -0.14 4.64
C LEU A 90 -9.30 -0.35 5.45
N ASN A 91 -10.44 0.02 4.90
CA ASN A 91 -11.75 -0.19 5.52
C ASN A 91 -12.04 -1.67 5.73
N LYS A 92 -11.83 -2.49 4.70
CA LYS A 92 -12.12 -3.94 4.74
C LYS A 92 -11.22 -4.72 5.70
N PHE A 93 -9.91 -4.48 5.63
CA PHE A 93 -8.92 -5.33 6.31
C PHE A 93 -8.37 -4.75 7.62
N PHE A 94 -8.51 -3.44 7.83
CA PHE A 94 -7.92 -2.72 8.95
C PHE A 94 -8.90 -1.77 9.65
N ASN A 95 -10.21 -1.94 9.43
CA ASN A 95 -11.27 -1.10 10.01
C ASN A 95 -11.06 0.41 9.75
N GLY A 96 -10.52 0.75 8.58
CA GLY A 96 -10.23 2.12 8.15
C GLY A 96 -8.97 2.72 8.78
N GLN A 97 -8.26 1.97 9.63
CA GLN A 97 -7.05 2.48 10.26
C GLN A 97 -5.90 2.52 9.26
N THR A 98 -5.22 3.65 9.22
CA THR A 98 -3.99 3.88 8.46
C THR A 98 -2.75 3.43 9.24
N ASP A 99 -1.63 3.28 8.54
CA ASP A 99 -0.31 3.18 9.15
C ASP A 99 0.25 4.56 9.48
N ASN A 100 0.27 4.90 10.78
CA ASN A 100 0.70 6.22 11.25
C ASN A 100 2.14 6.53 10.85
N LYS A 101 3.03 5.54 10.79
CA LYS A 101 4.42 5.77 10.43
C LYS A 101 4.55 6.18 8.95
N THR A 102 3.76 5.57 8.06
CA THR A 102 3.66 6.02 6.66
C THR A 102 3.21 7.48 6.59
N LEU A 103 2.16 7.87 7.32
CA LEU A 103 1.67 9.26 7.31
C LEU A 103 2.67 10.28 7.88
N THR A 104 3.46 9.90 8.89
CA THR A 104 4.52 10.76 9.42
C THR A 104 5.60 10.99 8.35
N LEU A 105 6.07 9.92 7.72
CA LEU A 105 7.13 10.00 6.70
C LEU A 105 6.70 10.79 5.45
N LEU A 106 5.39 10.83 5.14
CA LEU A 106 4.86 11.65 4.03
C LEU A 106 4.84 13.16 4.31
N LYS A 107 5.05 13.57 5.56
CA LYS A 107 5.07 14.99 5.96
C LYS A 107 6.49 15.55 6.10
N GLU A 108 7.50 14.67 6.04
CA GLU A 108 8.92 15.03 6.07
C GLU A 108 9.41 15.47 4.69
#